data_AF-A0A246NMT6-F1
#
_entry.id   AF-A0A246NMT6-F1
#
_cell.length_a   1.000
_cell.length_b   1.000
_cell.length_c   1.000
_cell.angle_alpha   90.00
_cell.angle_beta   90.00
_cell.angle_gamma   90.00
#
_symmetry.space_group_name_H-M   'P 1'
#
loop_
_entity.id
_entity.type
_entity.pdbx_description
1 polymer ?
#
loop_
_entity_poly.entity_id
_entity_poly.type
_entity_poly.pdbx_seq_one_letter_code
_entity_poly.pdbx_strand_id
1 'polypeptide(L)'
;MHAFLLSDTGVCLAIALASASIAMTMTQTELFAGLRAWTARKHALLGHLFHCFYCLSHWVVFAAMLIYHPTLLNSGWPLVDWIMTAFITLTLTTFVSGMMFKVFQAAVTTHVMKHDAQIKLQKQD
;
A
#
# COMPACT_ATOMS: atom_id res chain seq x y z
N MET A 1 7.41 -2.44 -29.51
CA MET A 1 7.00 -2.38 -28.09
C MET A 1 6.06 -1.19 -27.96
N HIS A 2 4.74 -1.43 -27.85
CA HIS A 2 3.78 -0.37 -27.60
C HIS A 2 4.03 0.14 -26.18
N ALA A 3 4.78 1.23 -26.05
CA ALA A 3 4.73 2.03 -24.85
C ALA A 3 3.28 2.50 -24.74
N PHE A 4 2.51 1.87 -23.85
CA PHE A 4 1.27 2.45 -23.39
C PHE A 4 1.65 3.80 -22.81
N LEU A 5 1.47 4.88 -23.58
CA LEU A 5 1.48 6.23 -23.06
C LEU A 5 0.24 6.33 -22.17
N LEU A 6 0.35 5.85 -20.93
CA LEU A 6 -0.63 6.20 -19.92
C LEU A 6 -0.57 7.72 -19.82
N SER A 7 -1.71 8.37 -19.98
CA SER A 7 -1.88 9.76 -19.56
C SER A 7 -1.44 9.93 -18.11
N ASP A 8 -1.09 11.15 -17.70
CA ASP A 8 -0.70 11.43 -16.30
C ASP A 8 -1.72 10.89 -15.28
N THR A 9 -3.00 10.90 -15.64
CA THR A 9 -4.10 10.26 -14.89
C THR A 9 -3.91 8.75 -14.74
N GLY A 10 -3.59 8.06 -15.82
CA GLY A 10 -3.32 6.63 -15.82
C GLY A 10 -2.06 6.29 -15.01
N VAL A 11 -1.02 7.11 -15.11
CA VAL A 11 0.20 6.96 -14.30
C VAL A 11 -0.11 7.11 -12.81
N CYS A 12 -0.84 8.16 -12.42
CA CYS A 12 -1.25 8.36 -11.02
C CYS A 12 -2.11 7.19 -10.49
N LEU A 13 -3.04 6.68 -11.31
CA LEU A 13 -3.84 5.50 -10.96
C LEU A 13 -2.98 4.25 -10.74
N ALA A 14 -2.05 3.98 -11.66
CA ALA A 14 -1.12 2.87 -11.56
C ALA A 14 -0.23 2.98 -10.32
N ILE A 15 0.31 4.18 -10.05
CA ILE A 15 1.09 4.48 -8.84
C ILE A 15 0.25 4.20 -7.60
N ALA A 16 -1.00 4.65 -7.55
CA ALA A 16 -1.84 4.47 -6.37
C ALA A 16 -2.13 2.99 -6.07
N LEU A 17 -2.51 2.22 -7.09
CA LEU A 17 -2.78 0.78 -6.96
C LEU A 17 -1.52 -0.01 -6.60
N ALA A 18 -0.40 0.28 -7.27
CA ALA A 18 0.87 -0.38 -7.01
C ALA A 18 1.37 -0.06 -5.60
N SER A 19 1.33 1.21 -5.19
CA SER A 19 1.78 1.64 -3.86
C SER A 19 0.95 1.02 -2.74
N ALA A 20 -0.37 0.95 -2.90
CA ALA A 20 -1.24 0.28 -1.95
C ALA A 20 -0.93 -1.22 -1.85
N SER A 21 -0.72 -1.88 -2.99
CA SER A 21 -0.40 -3.31 -3.06
C SER A 21 0.95 -3.63 -2.42
N ILE A 22 2.01 -2.90 -2.81
CA ILE A 22 3.36 -3.06 -2.25
C ILE A 22 3.34 -2.87 -0.74
N ALA A 23 2.70 -1.81 -0.26
CA ALA A 23 2.65 -1.53 1.17
C ALA A 23 1.92 -2.64 1.95
N MET A 24 0.77 -3.11 1.46
CA MET A 24 0.06 -4.23 2.07
C MET A 24 0.89 -5.52 2.04
N THR A 25 1.54 -5.84 0.92
CA THR A 25 2.38 -7.04 0.81
C THR A 25 3.52 -7.01 1.81
N MET A 26 4.27 -5.91 1.86
CA MET A 26 5.44 -5.81 2.74
C MET A 26 5.08 -5.79 4.23
N THR A 27 3.92 -5.23 4.58
CA THR A 27 3.49 -5.12 5.98
C THR A 27 2.73 -6.34 6.49
N GLN A 28 1.98 -7.02 5.63
CA GLN A 28 1.08 -8.12 6.05
C GLN A 28 1.58 -9.52 5.71
N THR A 29 2.40 -9.71 4.67
CA THR A 29 2.80 -11.07 4.31
C THR A 29 3.95 -11.59 5.18
N GLU A 30 3.85 -12.86 5.55
CA GLU A 30 4.83 -13.55 6.40
C GLU A 30 6.23 -13.58 5.79
N LEU A 31 6.33 -13.56 4.46
CA LEU A 31 7.61 -13.52 3.74
C LEU A 31 8.48 -12.32 4.17
N PHE A 32 7.84 -11.18 4.50
CA PHE A 32 8.54 -9.97 4.93
C PHE A 32 8.64 -9.81 6.45
N ALA A 33 8.23 -10.82 7.24
CA ALA A 33 8.36 -10.79 8.69
C ALA A 33 9.83 -10.63 9.14
N GLY A 34 10.75 -11.32 8.47
CA GLY A 34 12.19 -11.19 8.72
C GLY A 34 12.72 -9.78 8.44
N LEU A 35 12.29 -9.17 7.33
CA LEU A 35 12.65 -7.78 6.98
C LEU A 35 12.14 -6.80 8.04
N ARG A 36 10.89 -6.93 8.45
CA ARG A 36 10.25 -6.11 9.49
C ARG A 36 10.97 -6.21 10.83
N ALA A 37 11.35 -7.43 11.24
CA ALA A 37 12.09 -7.66 12.48
C ALA A 37 13.54 -7.12 12.40
N TRP A 38 14.15 -7.15 11.22
CA TRP A 38 15.49 -6.59 11.01
C TRP A 38 15.48 -5.05 11.04
N THR A 39 14.54 -4.40 10.35
CA THR A 39 14.43 -2.93 10.33
C THR A 39 14.11 -2.37 11.71
N ALA A 40 13.25 -3.05 12.48
CA ALA A 40 12.94 -2.68 13.86
C ALA A 40 14.17 -2.73 14.79
N ARG A 41 15.09 -3.68 14.57
CA ARG A 41 16.35 -3.76 15.32
C ARG A 41 17.35 -2.67 14.94
N LYS A 42 17.32 -2.20 13.70
CA LYS A 42 18.23 -1.17 13.19
C LYS A 42 17.85 0.24 13.65
N HIS A 43 16.56 0.59 13.57
CA HIS A 43 16.08 1.92 13.93
C HIS A 43 14.56 1.92 14.20
N ALA A 44 14.13 2.50 15.31
CA ALA A 44 12.72 2.47 15.73
C ALA A 44 11.75 3.08 14.70
N LEU A 45 12.10 4.20 14.07
CA LEU A 45 11.27 4.84 13.04
C LEU A 45 11.15 4.00 11.77
N LEU A 46 12.22 3.30 11.37
CA LEU A 46 12.16 2.40 10.22
C LEU A 46 11.32 1.17 10.56
N GLY A 47 11.45 0.63 11.77
CA GLY A 47 10.57 -0.43 12.28
C GLY A 47 9.10 -0.06 12.17
N HIS A 48 8.72 1.14 12.62
CA HIS A 48 7.33 1.62 12.53
C HIS A 48 6.86 1.73 11.08
N LEU A 49 7.71 2.26 10.20
CA LEU A 49 7.41 2.40 8.78
C LEU A 49 7.03 1.06 8.12
N PHE A 50 7.81 0.01 8.36
CA PHE A 50 7.56 -1.31 7.75
C PHE A 50 6.45 -2.13 8.42
N HIS A 51 5.88 -1.68 9.54
CA HIS A 51 4.69 -2.29 10.15
C HIS A 51 3.40 -1.56 9.81
N CYS A 52 3.50 -0.32 9.33
CA CYS A 52 2.37 0.55 9.02
C CYS A 52 2.17 0.61 7.50
N PHE A 53 1.16 -0.09 6.97
CA PHE A 53 0.84 -0.08 5.52
C PHE A 53 0.54 1.35 5.02
N TYR A 54 -0.13 2.16 5.84
CA TYR A 54 -0.43 3.55 5.51
C TYR A 54 0.86 4.36 5.39
N CYS A 55 1.76 4.23 6.36
CA CYS A 55 3.02 4.95 6.38
C CYS A 55 3.88 4.53 5.18
N LEU A 56 4.04 3.22 4.95
CA LEU A 56 4.84 2.70 3.85
C LEU A 56 4.31 3.17 2.48
N SER A 57 2.99 3.21 2.28
CA SER A 57 2.42 3.66 1.02
C SER A 57 2.74 5.12 0.68
N HIS A 58 2.92 6.00 1.67
CA HIS A 58 3.34 7.40 1.44
C HIS A 58 4.72 7.45 0.79
N TRP A 59 5.67 6.68 1.34
CA TRP A 59 7.03 6.65 0.83
C TRP A 59 7.12 6.00 -0.54
N VAL A 60 6.30 4.98 -0.81
CA VAL A 60 6.23 4.37 -2.14
C VAL A 60 5.64 5.36 -3.16
N VAL A 61 4.59 6.10 -2.80
CA VAL A 61 4.03 7.16 -3.67
C VAL A 61 5.07 8.25 -3.92
N PHE A 62 5.76 8.75 -2.90
CA PHE A 62 6.79 9.78 -3.08
C PHE A 62 7.93 9.30 -3.96
N ALA A 63 8.41 8.07 -3.77
CA ALA A 63 9.42 7.47 -4.64
C ALA A 63 8.92 7.38 -6.09
N ALA A 64 7.67 6.95 -6.31
CA ALA A 64 7.09 6.86 -7.64
C ALA A 64 6.90 8.24 -8.29
N MET A 65 6.42 9.24 -7.55
CA MET A 65 6.30 10.62 -8.04
C MET A 65 7.64 11.19 -8.48
N LEU A 66 8.73 10.88 -7.76
CA LEU A 66 10.10 11.28 -8.09
C LEU A 66 10.69 10.55 -9.30
N ILE A 67 10.15 9.40 -9.69
CA ILE A 67 10.62 8.63 -10.84
C ILE A 67 9.83 8.99 -12.09
N TYR A 68 8.49 9.03 -11.98
CA TYR A 68 7.59 9.19 -13.11
C TYR A 68 7.16 10.63 -13.38
N HIS A 69 7.33 11.53 -12.41
CA HIS A 69 6.99 12.95 -12.51
C HIS A 69 5.61 13.27 -13.14
N PRO A 70 4.51 12.58 -12.78
CA PRO A 70 3.22 12.88 -13.38
C PRO A 70 2.67 14.23 -12.89
N THR A 71 1.95 14.93 -13.76
CA THR A 71 1.29 16.21 -13.43
C THR A 71 -0.15 16.21 -13.91
N LEU A 72 -1.11 16.30 -12.98
CA LEU A 72 -2.55 16.33 -13.30
C LEU A 72 -3.10 17.74 -13.51
N LEU A 73 -2.47 18.72 -12.86
CA LEU A 73 -2.89 20.10 -12.87
C LEU A 73 -1.98 20.93 -13.77
N ASN A 74 -2.52 22.02 -14.31
CA ASN A 74 -1.76 22.99 -15.09
C ASN A 74 -2.22 24.40 -14.70
N SER A 75 -1.63 24.93 -13.64
CA SER A 75 -1.90 26.25 -13.08
C SER A 75 -0.84 27.30 -13.46
N GLY A 76 0.20 26.89 -14.20
CA GLY A 76 1.37 27.71 -14.54
C GLY A 76 2.50 27.65 -13.50
N TRP A 77 2.29 26.98 -12.36
CA TRP A 77 3.31 26.76 -11.33
C TRP A 77 3.64 25.27 -11.21
N PRO A 78 4.60 24.74 -11.99
CA PRO A 78 4.79 23.29 -12.17
C PRO A 78 5.12 22.55 -10.87
N LEU A 79 5.85 23.21 -9.94
CA LEU A 79 6.17 22.61 -8.64
C LEU A 79 4.92 22.44 -7.77
N VAL A 80 4.02 23.42 -7.77
CA VAL A 80 2.77 23.36 -7.00
C VAL A 80 1.87 22.28 -7.57
N ASP A 81 1.74 22.23 -8.91
CA ASP A 81 0.94 21.22 -9.60
C ASP A 81 1.44 19.79 -9.33
N TRP A 82 2.76 19.59 -9.31
CA TRP A 82 3.38 18.31 -9.00
C TRP A 82 3.15 17.89 -7.54
N ILE A 83 3.29 18.81 -6.58
CA ILE A 83 2.99 18.55 -5.16
C ILE A 83 1.51 18.20 -4.99
N MET A 84 0.60 18.97 -5.58
CA MET A 84 -0.84 18.70 -5.53
C MET A 84 -1.17 17.33 -6.14
N THR A 85 -0.54 16.99 -7.27
CA THR A 85 -0.68 15.67 -7.91
C THR A 85 -0.21 14.55 -7.00
N ALA A 86 0.90 14.74 -6.27
CA ALA A 86 1.39 13.76 -5.29
C ALA A 86 0.36 13.51 -4.19
N PHE A 87 -0.23 14.56 -3.61
CA PHE A 87 -1.23 14.43 -2.55
C PHE A 87 -2.56 13.83 -3.05
N ILE A 88 -2.98 14.14 -4.28
CA ILE A 88 -4.15 13.49 -4.91
C ILE A 88 -3.90 11.98 -5.05
N THR A 89 -2.75 11.62 -5.60
CA THR A 89 -2.34 10.22 -5.80
C THR A 89 -2.25 9.48 -4.46
N LEU A 90 -1.69 10.13 -3.44
CA LEU A 90 -1.57 9.59 -2.10
C LEU A 90 -2.94 9.39 -1.43
N THR A 91 -3.87 10.34 -1.59
CA THR A 91 -5.25 10.21 -1.11
C THR A 91 -5.92 8.98 -1.73
N LEU A 92 -5.78 8.80 -3.04
CA LEU A 92 -6.30 7.61 -3.72
C LEU A 92 -5.63 6.32 -3.23
N THR A 93 -4.31 6.34 -3.06
CA THR A 93 -3.53 5.21 -2.54
C THR A 93 -4.05 4.78 -1.17
N THR A 94 -4.22 5.73 -0.26
CA THR A 94 -4.65 5.46 1.12
C THR A 94 -6.09 4.96 1.18
N PHE A 95 -6.97 5.48 0.32
CA PHE A 95 -8.33 4.94 0.16
C PHE A 95 -8.30 3.47 -0.29
N VAL A 96 -7.51 3.15 -1.33
CA VAL A 96 -7.34 1.77 -1.81
C VAL A 96 -6.73 0.88 -0.73
N SER A 97 -5.69 1.33 -0.02
CA SER A 97 -5.10 0.59 1.10
C SER A 97 -6.14 0.30 2.19
N GLY A 98 -6.99 1.26 2.53
CA GLY A 98 -8.07 1.09 3.51
C GLY A 98 -9.09 0.03 3.06
N MET A 99 -9.48 0.04 1.79
CA MET A 99 -10.34 -1.00 1.19
C MET A 99 -9.67 -2.36 1.25
N MET A 100 -8.41 -2.48 0.80
CA MET A 100 -7.65 -3.73 0.85
C MET A 100 -7.53 -4.27 2.27
N PHE A 101 -7.28 -3.40 3.25
CA PHE A 101 -7.18 -3.78 4.65
C PHE A 101 -8.51 -4.32 5.20
N LYS A 102 -9.65 -3.71 4.84
CA LYS A 102 -10.97 -4.23 5.19
C LYS A 102 -11.25 -5.60 4.56
N VAL A 103 -10.90 -5.78 3.29
CA VAL A 103 -11.01 -7.08 2.61
C VAL A 103 -10.12 -8.13 3.29
N PHE A 104 -8.89 -7.77 3.63
CA PHE A 104 -7.95 -8.66 4.32
C PHE A 104 -8.48 -9.07 5.71
N GLN A 105 -9.00 -8.12 6.50
CA GLN A 105 -9.62 -8.42 7.80
C GLN A 105 -10.81 -9.38 7.66
N ALA A 106 -11.68 -9.16 6.67
CA ALA A 106 -12.81 -10.04 6.42
C ALA A 106 -12.32 -11.48 6.09
N ALA A 107 -11.32 -11.60 5.21
CA ALA A 107 -10.74 -12.90 4.85
C ALA A 107 -10.11 -13.62 6.06
N VAL A 108 -9.32 -12.92 6.87
CA VAL A 108 -8.70 -13.48 8.09
C VAL A 108 -9.76 -13.91 9.09
N THR A 109 -10.78 -13.09 9.31
CA THR A 109 -11.88 -13.41 10.24
C THR A 109 -12.62 -14.67 9.80
N THR A 110 -12.91 -14.80 8.49
CA THR A 110 -13.52 -16.02 7.94
C THR A 110 -12.62 -17.25 8.11
N HIS A 111 -11.31 -17.11 7.93
CA HIS A 111 -10.36 -18.21 8.13
C HIS A 111 -10.31 -18.68 9.59
N VAL A 112 -10.24 -17.74 10.53
CA VAL A 112 -10.24 -18.03 11.98
C VAL A 112 -11.56 -18.71 12.38
N MET A 113 -12.70 -18.19 11.94
CA MET A 113 -14.01 -18.80 12.25
C MET A 113 -14.12 -20.24 11.71
N LYS A 114 -13.60 -20.51 10.51
CA LYS A 114 -13.58 -21.88 9.95
C LYS A 114 -12.67 -22.81 10.76
N HIS A 115 -11.49 -22.35 11.15
CA HIS A 115 -10.55 -23.11 11.95
C HIS A 115 -11.12 -23.44 13.35
N ASP A 116 -11.73 -22.47 14.02
CA ASP A 116 -12.37 -22.66 15.32
C ASP A 116 -13.57 -23.62 15.25
N ALA A 117 -14.37 -23.54 14.18
CA ALA A 117 -15.48 -24.47 13.95
C ALA A 117 -14.98 -25.91 13.75
N GLN A 118 -13.88 -26.11 13.01
CA GLN A 118 -13.26 -27.42 12.83
C GLN A 118 -12.75 -28.00 14.15
N ILE A 119 -12.08 -27.21 14.99
CA ILE A 119 -11.61 -27.64 16.31
C ILE A 119 -12.79 -28.09 17.19
N LYS A 120 -13.90 -27.34 17.19
CA LYS A 120 -15.09 -27.68 17.99
C LYS A 120 -15.73 -28.99 17.55
N LEU A 121 -15.85 -29.21 16.24
CA LEU A 121 -16.41 -30.45 15.70
C LEU A 121 -15.54 -31.67 16.03
N GLN A 122 -14.22 -31.56 15.88
CA GLN A 122 -13.28 -32.64 16.23
C GLN A 122 -13.23 -32.98 17.72
N LYS A 123 -13.66 -32.07 18.60
CA LYS A 123 -13.70 -32.30 20.05
C LYS A 123 -15.01 -32.96 20.51
N GLN A 124 -16.01 -33.08 19.63
CA GLN A 124 -17.30 -33.70 19.93
C GLN A 124 -17.39 -35.17 19.49
N ASP A 125 -16.40 -35.67 18.74
CA ASP A 125 -16.22 -37.08 18.38
C ASP A 125 -15.28 -37.79 19.37
#